data_AF-A0A497KYE4-F1
#
_entry.id   AF-A0A497KYE4-F1
#
_cell.length_a   1.000
_cell.length_b   1.000
_cell.length_c   1.000
_cell.angle_alpha   90.00
_cell.angle_beta   90.00
_cell.angle_gamma   90.00
#
_symmetry.space_group_name_H-M   'P 1'
#
loop_
_entity.id
_entity.type
_entity.pdbx_description
1 polymer ?
#
loop_
_entity_poly.entity_id
_entity_poly.type
_entity_poly.pdbx_seq_one_letter_code
_entity_poly.pdbx_strand_id
1 'polypeptide(L)'
;MPRVRFPKRGSRAFSPRKRAKSISGRIDYWPEVAEGPQLLGFAGYKAGMTHVFLIEDRERSPDYKKEVRNAATVIEAPPMLVCAVRAYVKTSEGLKVLTEAWMENPPADLRRRVKPLTPSAPEEALGLMAAKLERVAEFRVIAATQPRLASVPKKKPELMEIKIGGGTKEEQLSYARELLGKTVKVSDIFKPGEAIDVIGVTKGKGFQGPVKRWGIRILQHKARKTKRGVASIGPWHPARVMPGVPRAGQMGFHQRTEFNKRILL
;
A
#
# COMPACT_ATOMS: atom_id res chain seq x y z
N MET A 1 24.55 18.30 -30.57
CA MET A 1 24.41 17.96 -29.13
C MET A 1 23.95 19.18 -28.34
N PRO A 2 23.26 19.03 -27.19
CA PRO A 2 22.90 20.18 -26.36
C PRO A 2 24.16 20.87 -25.83
N ARG A 3 24.19 22.21 -25.88
CA ARG A 3 25.33 23.02 -25.41
C ARG A 3 25.53 22.95 -23.89
N VAL A 4 24.45 22.73 -23.14
CA VAL A 4 24.47 22.59 -21.67
C VAL A 4 23.75 21.31 -21.29
N ARG A 5 24.35 20.52 -20.40
CA ARG A 5 23.79 19.26 -19.91
C ARG A 5 23.02 19.50 -18.61
N PHE A 6 21.81 18.97 -18.55
CA PHE A 6 20.98 18.99 -17.34
C PHE A 6 20.42 17.59 -17.07
N PRO A 7 20.16 17.24 -15.79
CA PRO A 7 19.42 16.03 -15.46
C PRO A 7 18.02 16.05 -16.09
N LYS A 8 17.50 14.85 -16.39
CA LYS A 8 16.13 14.69 -16.88
C LYS A 8 15.13 15.16 -15.83
N ARG A 9 14.13 15.96 -16.24
CA ARG A 9 13.05 16.41 -15.36
C ARG A 9 12.01 15.31 -15.17
N GLY A 10 11.94 14.82 -13.94
CA GLY A 10 11.02 13.79 -13.48
C GLY A 10 11.46 12.36 -13.81
N SER A 11 11.27 11.46 -12.86
CA SER A 11 11.59 10.04 -13.01
C SER A 11 10.66 9.34 -14.01
N ARG A 12 11.25 8.49 -14.85
CA ARG A 12 10.56 7.59 -15.79
C ARG A 12 9.95 6.37 -15.10
N ALA A 13 10.57 5.88 -14.02
CA ALA A 13 10.13 4.69 -13.30
C ALA A 13 8.69 4.81 -12.79
N PHE A 14 8.24 6.02 -12.48
CA PHE A 14 6.88 6.30 -12.03
C PHE A 14 5.88 6.58 -13.17
N SER A 15 6.19 6.14 -14.40
CA SER A 15 5.28 6.22 -15.55
C SER A 15 4.55 4.89 -15.74
N PRO A 16 3.28 4.89 -16.22
CA PRO A 16 2.46 6.04 -16.54
C PRO A 16 1.94 6.76 -15.27
N ARG A 17 2.01 8.09 -15.27
CA ARG A 17 1.46 8.94 -14.21
C ARG A 17 -0.06 9.09 -14.37
N LYS A 18 -0.79 8.02 -14.03
CA LYS A 18 -2.26 7.91 -14.13
C LYS A 18 -2.93 7.76 -12.75
N ARG A 19 -4.25 7.90 -12.73
CA ARG A 19 -5.05 7.64 -11.52
C ARG A 19 -4.92 6.18 -11.09
N ALA A 20 -4.79 5.95 -9.78
CA ALA A 20 -4.92 4.64 -9.18
C ALA A 20 -6.34 4.10 -9.43
N LYS A 21 -6.49 2.78 -9.54
CA LYS A 21 -7.78 2.13 -9.77
C LYS A 21 -8.67 2.14 -8.51
N SER A 22 -8.04 2.03 -7.34
CA SER A 22 -8.66 2.03 -6.02
C SER A 22 -8.01 3.08 -5.13
N ILE A 23 -8.70 3.45 -4.05
CA ILE A 23 -8.14 4.32 -3.00
C ILE A 23 -7.26 3.54 -2.01
N SER A 24 -7.57 2.26 -1.80
CA SER A 24 -6.72 1.33 -1.04
C SER A 24 -5.44 1.05 -1.82
N GLY A 25 -4.32 1.09 -1.10
CA GLY A 25 -3.02 0.69 -1.63
C GLY A 25 -3.02 -0.81 -1.94
N ARG A 26 -2.54 -1.19 -3.12
CA ARG A 26 -2.27 -2.60 -3.44
C ARG A 26 -0.90 -2.97 -2.89
N ILE A 27 -0.80 -4.13 -2.28
CA ILE A 27 0.47 -4.68 -1.80
C ILE A 27 0.98 -5.64 -2.88
N ASP A 28 2.12 -5.30 -3.47
CA ASP A 28 2.68 -6.06 -4.60
C ASP A 28 3.67 -7.14 -4.14
N TYR A 29 4.33 -6.93 -3.00
CA TYR A 29 5.30 -7.85 -2.42
C TYR A 29 5.12 -7.91 -0.90
N TRP A 30 5.34 -9.09 -0.35
CA TRP A 30 5.32 -9.35 1.09
C TRP A 30 6.70 -9.86 1.52
N PRO A 31 7.25 -9.37 2.64
CA PRO A 31 8.54 -9.84 3.13
C PRO A 31 8.46 -11.30 3.59
N GLU A 32 9.62 -11.96 3.59
CA GLU A 32 9.78 -13.26 4.21
C GLU A 32 10.14 -13.06 5.69
N VAL A 33 9.49 -13.83 6.56
CA VAL A 33 9.71 -13.82 8.01
C VAL A 33 9.99 -15.26 8.40
N ALA A 34 10.99 -15.48 9.27
CA ALA A 34 11.34 -16.80 9.77
C ALA A 34 10.61 -17.14 11.11
N GLU A 35 10.47 -16.15 12.00
CA GLU A 35 9.84 -16.29 13.31
C GLU A 35 8.32 -16.38 13.19
N GLY A 36 7.72 -17.49 13.64
CA GLY A 36 6.30 -17.70 13.97
C GLY A 36 5.23 -17.28 12.94
N PRO A 37 4.02 -17.85 12.96
CA PRO A 37 2.96 -17.36 12.09
C PRO A 37 2.51 -15.96 12.53
N GLN A 38 2.71 -14.94 11.69
CA GLN A 38 2.26 -13.57 11.94
C GLN A 38 1.69 -12.90 10.69
N LEU A 39 0.79 -11.94 10.89
CA LEU A 39 0.27 -11.11 9.80
C LEU A 39 1.31 -10.06 9.42
N LEU A 40 1.54 -9.88 8.12
CA LEU A 40 2.62 -9.00 7.63
C LEU A 40 2.18 -7.56 7.34
N GLY A 41 0.91 -7.23 7.59
CA GLY A 41 0.37 -5.92 7.23
C GLY A 41 -0.88 -5.57 8.02
N PHE A 42 -1.17 -4.28 8.05
CA PHE A 42 -2.33 -3.71 8.69
C PHE A 42 -2.80 -2.48 7.92
N ALA A 43 -4.07 -2.11 8.08
CA ALA A 43 -4.59 -0.86 7.54
C ALA A 43 -5.00 0.10 8.64
N GLY A 44 -4.60 1.35 8.44
CA GLY A 44 -5.05 2.47 9.24
C GLY A 44 -5.45 3.65 8.38
N TYR A 45 -6.09 4.62 9.02
CA TYR A 45 -6.50 5.88 8.43
C TYR A 45 -5.51 6.97 8.85
N LYS A 46 -4.97 7.71 7.88
CA LYS A 46 -4.13 8.87 8.20
C LYS A 46 -5.00 9.95 8.86
N ALA A 47 -4.76 10.22 10.14
CA ALA A 47 -5.47 11.25 10.89
C ALA A 47 -4.83 12.63 10.66
N GLY A 48 -3.50 12.73 10.83
CA GLY A 48 -2.83 14.03 10.81
C GLY A 48 -1.31 13.94 10.91
N MET A 49 -0.70 15.08 11.17
CA MET A 49 0.73 15.19 11.45
C MET A 49 0.94 16.04 12.70
N THR A 50 1.97 15.72 13.45
CA THR A 50 2.39 16.46 14.64
C THR A 50 3.92 16.55 14.67
N HIS A 51 4.46 17.27 15.64
CA HIS A 51 5.87 17.24 15.96
C HIS A 51 6.09 16.45 17.24
N VAL A 52 7.16 15.66 17.28
CA VAL A 52 7.58 14.90 18.45
C VAL A 52 9.02 15.30 18.76
N PHE A 53 9.27 15.53 20.04
CA PHE A 53 10.62 15.68 20.56
C PHE A 53 11.10 14.31 20.99
N LEU A 54 12.25 13.90 20.48
CA LEU A 54 12.82 12.58 20.73
C LEU A 54 14.33 12.70 20.90
N ILE A 55 14.87 11.83 21.74
CA ILE A 55 16.32 11.74 21.93
C ILE A 55 16.87 10.93 20.76
N GLU A 56 17.83 11.49 20.03
CA GLU A 56 18.46 10.80 18.90
C GLU A 56 19.29 9.61 19.40
N ASP A 57 18.95 8.42 18.91
CA ASP A 57 19.53 7.14 19.32
C ASP A 57 20.58 6.59 18.34
N ARG A 58 20.77 7.25 17.20
CA ARG A 58 21.80 6.85 16.23
C ARG A 58 23.18 7.32 16.67
N GLU A 59 24.03 6.38 17.06
CA GLU A 59 25.40 6.63 17.56
C GLU A 59 26.28 7.48 16.62
N ARG A 60 26.10 7.33 15.30
CA ARG A 60 26.87 8.08 14.29
C ARG A 60 26.31 9.48 13.98
N SER A 61 25.21 9.88 14.61
CA SER A 61 24.62 11.20 14.42
C SER A 61 25.38 12.27 15.21
N PRO A 62 25.61 13.48 14.68
CA PRO A 62 26.18 14.59 15.46
C PRO A 62 25.28 15.01 16.64
N ASP A 63 24.01 14.62 16.59
CA ASP A 63 23.01 14.91 17.63
C ASP A 63 22.74 13.72 18.55
N TYR A 64 23.58 12.67 18.53
CA TYR A 64 23.42 11.51 19.41
C TYR A 64 23.24 11.91 20.88
N LYS A 65 22.20 11.35 21.53
CA LYS A 65 21.76 11.67 22.91
C LYS A 65 21.26 13.10 23.13
N LYS A 66 21.11 13.92 22.09
CA LYS A 66 20.46 15.23 22.17
C LYS A 66 19.00 15.12 21.77
N GLU A 67 18.21 16.07 22.25
CA GLU A 67 16.81 16.21 21.87
C GLU A 67 16.71 16.80 20.47
N VAL A 68 15.97 16.11 19.59
CA VAL A 68 15.73 16.53 18.21
C VAL A 68 14.23 16.61 17.97
N ARG A 69 13.81 17.67 17.27
CA ARG A 69 12.41 17.87 16.87
C ARG A 69 12.16 17.22 15.50
N ASN A 70 11.35 16.15 15.49
CA ASN A 70 10.98 15.46 14.26
C ASN A 70 9.48 15.64 13.94
N ALA A 71 9.15 15.61 12.66
CA ALA A 71 7.75 15.55 12.22
C ALA A 71 7.28 14.09 12.22
N ALA A 72 6.14 13.83 12.86
CA ALA A 72 5.49 12.53 12.91
C ALA A 72 4.12 12.56 12.21
N THR A 73 3.71 11.42 11.67
CA THR A 73 2.35 11.25 11.13
C THR A 73 1.58 10.35 12.06
N VAL A 74 0.36 10.77 12.43
CA VAL A 74 -0.54 9.97 13.26
C VAL A 74 -1.46 9.17 12.34
N ILE A 75 -1.44 7.85 12.53
CA ILE A 75 -2.31 6.91 11.83
C ILE A 75 -3.27 6.32 12.87
N GLU A 76 -4.56 6.52 12.67
CA GLU A 76 -5.62 5.89 13.45
C GLU A 76 -5.79 4.44 12.95
N ALA A 77 -5.57 3.49 13.84
CA ALA A 77 -5.50 2.06 13.52
C ALA A 77 -6.59 1.29 14.29
N PRO A 78 -7.88 1.38 13.87
CA PRO A 78 -8.95 0.59 14.50
C PRO A 78 -8.70 -0.91 14.27
N PRO A 79 -9.15 -1.79 15.19
CA PRO A 79 -9.00 -3.24 15.00
C PRO A 79 -9.60 -3.72 13.68
N MET A 80 -8.89 -4.61 13.00
CA MET A 80 -9.32 -5.19 11.73
C MET A 80 -10.07 -6.50 11.96
N LEU A 81 -11.19 -6.70 11.27
CA LEU A 81 -11.91 -7.97 11.30
C LEU A 81 -11.32 -8.92 10.27
N VAL A 82 -10.95 -10.13 10.67
CA VAL A 82 -10.56 -11.18 9.74
C VAL A 82 -11.81 -11.87 9.19
N CYS A 83 -12.06 -11.72 7.90
CA CYS A 83 -13.31 -12.16 7.27
C CYS A 83 -13.17 -13.51 6.55
N ALA A 84 -12.02 -13.79 5.97
CA ALA A 84 -11.78 -15.04 5.27
C ALA A 84 -10.30 -15.43 5.24
N VAL A 85 -10.03 -16.72 5.07
CA VAL A 85 -8.69 -17.25 4.78
C VAL A 85 -8.67 -17.70 3.32
N ARG A 86 -7.58 -17.42 2.62
CA ARG A 86 -7.37 -17.74 1.21
C ARG A 86 -6.04 -18.46 1.03
N ALA A 87 -6.09 -19.62 0.38
CA ALA A 87 -4.90 -20.37 0.03
C ALA A 87 -4.54 -20.13 -1.44
N TYR A 88 -3.26 -19.88 -1.71
CA TYR A 88 -2.71 -19.74 -3.05
C TYR A 88 -1.84 -20.94 -3.42
N VAL A 89 -1.92 -21.36 -4.68
CA VAL A 89 -1.05 -22.38 -5.28
C VAL A 89 -0.20 -21.70 -6.34
N LYS A 90 1.08 -22.09 -6.42
CA LYS A 90 1.99 -21.62 -7.46
C LYS A 90 1.79 -22.50 -8.71
N THR A 91 1.32 -21.89 -9.79
CA THR A 91 1.28 -22.49 -11.13
C THR A 91 2.33 -21.86 -12.02
N SER A 92 2.51 -22.38 -13.24
CA SER A 92 3.41 -21.80 -14.25
C SER A 92 3.07 -20.34 -14.60
N GLU A 93 1.81 -19.94 -14.47
CA GLU A 93 1.30 -18.59 -14.75
C GLU A 93 1.39 -17.64 -13.53
N GLY A 94 1.76 -18.16 -12.35
CA GLY A 94 1.85 -17.39 -11.11
C GLY A 94 1.00 -17.96 -9.98
N LEU A 95 0.66 -17.13 -9.00
CA LEU A 95 -0.16 -17.53 -7.85
C LEU A 95 -1.65 -17.53 -8.24
N LYS A 96 -2.30 -18.69 -8.16
CA LYS A 96 -3.75 -18.85 -8.34
C LYS A 96 -4.41 -19.22 -7.02
N VAL A 97 -5.65 -18.77 -6.84
CA VAL A 97 -6.45 -19.12 -5.65
C VAL A 97 -6.84 -20.59 -5.73
N LEU A 98 -6.58 -21.35 -4.67
CA LEU A 98 -7.05 -22.72 -4.52
C LEU A 98 -8.48 -22.73 -3.97
N THR A 99 -8.65 -22.20 -2.77
CA THR A 99 -9.92 -22.11 -2.03
C THR A 99 -9.91 -20.90 -1.11
N GLU A 100 -11.11 -20.51 -0.67
CA GLU A 100 -11.34 -19.45 0.30
C GLU A 100 -12.33 -19.95 1.36
N ALA A 101 -11.98 -19.78 2.64
CA ALA A 101 -12.84 -20.07 3.78
C ALA A 101 -13.34 -18.75 4.36
N TRP A 102 -14.63 -18.42 4.14
CA TRP A 102 -15.25 -17.20 4.68
C TRP A 102 -15.88 -17.47 6.05
N MET A 103 -15.93 -16.46 6.92
CA MET A 103 -16.66 -16.57 8.19
C MET A 103 -18.16 -16.83 7.95
N GLU A 104 -18.80 -17.59 8.84
CA GLU A 104 -20.23 -17.94 8.72
C GLU A 104 -21.15 -16.73 8.88
N ASN A 105 -20.87 -15.89 9.89
CA ASN A 105 -21.75 -14.80 10.31
C ASN A 105 -21.13 -13.42 10.05
N PRO A 106 -21.09 -12.95 8.79
CA PRO A 106 -20.49 -11.66 8.46
C PRO A 106 -21.32 -10.49 9.02
N PRO A 107 -20.67 -9.47 9.62
CA PRO A 107 -21.38 -8.31 10.15
C PRO A 107 -22.06 -7.50 9.04
N ALA A 108 -23.10 -6.76 9.41
CA ALA A 108 -23.92 -6.00 8.45
C ALA A 108 -23.11 -5.00 7.61
N ASP A 109 -22.03 -4.42 8.15
CA ASP A 109 -21.17 -3.49 7.42
C ASP A 109 -20.36 -4.17 6.31
N LEU A 110 -19.95 -5.44 6.52
CA LEU A 110 -19.24 -6.22 5.51
C LEU A 110 -20.13 -6.51 4.30
N ARG A 111 -21.44 -6.70 4.52
CA ARG A 111 -22.44 -6.91 3.46
C ARG A 111 -22.56 -5.73 2.48
N ARG A 112 -22.08 -4.53 2.87
CA ARG A 112 -22.00 -3.34 1.98
C ARG A 112 -20.89 -3.45 0.94
N ARG A 113 -19.90 -4.32 1.17
CA ARG A 113 -18.75 -4.52 0.29
C ARG A 113 -18.84 -5.82 -0.49
N VAL A 114 -19.19 -6.90 0.20
CA VAL A 114 -19.31 -8.24 -0.38
C VAL A 114 -20.73 -8.73 -0.10
N LYS A 115 -21.46 -9.08 -1.15
CA LYS A 115 -22.68 -9.86 -1.01
C LYS A 115 -22.26 -11.33 -1.05
N PRO A 116 -22.43 -12.13 0.01
CA PRO A 116 -22.14 -13.55 -0.09
C PRO A 116 -23.08 -14.14 -1.14
N LEU A 117 -22.50 -14.78 -2.17
CA LEU A 117 -23.24 -15.48 -3.23
C LEU A 117 -23.69 -16.88 -2.77
N THR A 118 -23.08 -17.39 -1.69
CA THR A 118 -23.25 -18.77 -1.20
C THR A 118 -23.09 -18.75 0.33
N PRO A 119 -23.85 -19.56 1.08
CA PRO A 119 -23.57 -19.81 2.50
C PRO A 119 -22.11 -20.29 2.65
N SER A 120 -21.36 -19.68 3.56
CA SER A 120 -19.99 -20.10 3.78
C SER A 120 -19.96 -21.35 4.64
N ALA A 121 -19.38 -22.43 4.15
CA ALA A 121 -18.96 -23.58 4.93
C ALA A 121 -17.45 -23.45 5.20
N PRO A 122 -17.02 -22.72 6.24
CA PRO A 122 -15.60 -22.47 6.48
C PRO A 122 -14.84 -23.77 6.74
N GLU A 123 -15.43 -24.71 7.49
CA GLU A 123 -14.79 -25.95 7.89
C GLU A 123 -14.46 -26.85 6.70
N GLU A 124 -15.35 -26.92 5.70
CA GLU A 124 -15.08 -27.65 4.45
C GLU A 124 -13.90 -27.03 3.67
N ALA A 125 -13.90 -25.70 3.54
CA ALA A 125 -12.86 -24.99 2.84
C ALA A 125 -11.50 -25.09 3.56
N LEU A 126 -11.48 -25.02 4.90
CA LEU A 126 -10.29 -25.23 5.71
C LEU A 126 -9.80 -26.68 5.64
N GLY A 127 -10.72 -27.66 5.64
CA GLY A 127 -10.40 -29.07 5.43
C GLY A 127 -9.75 -29.33 4.07
N LEU A 128 -10.26 -28.70 3.01
CA LEU A 128 -9.65 -28.75 1.68
C LEU A 128 -8.25 -28.12 1.63
N MET A 129 -8.01 -27.04 2.39
CA MET A 129 -6.68 -26.44 2.53
C MET A 129 -5.72 -27.37 3.25
N ALA A 130 -6.15 -28.00 4.34
CA ALA A 130 -5.36 -28.98 5.09
C ALA A 130 -5.02 -30.22 4.24
N ALA A 131 -5.99 -30.75 3.49
CA ALA A 131 -5.78 -31.90 2.61
C ALA A 131 -4.80 -31.64 1.45
N LYS A 132 -4.67 -30.38 1.02
CA LYS A 132 -3.82 -29.98 -0.12
C LYS A 132 -2.64 -29.12 0.30
N LEU A 133 -2.20 -29.22 1.55
CA LEU A 133 -1.19 -28.33 2.15
C LEU A 133 0.13 -28.31 1.37
N GLU A 134 0.56 -29.45 0.84
CA GLU A 134 1.78 -29.57 0.03
C GLU A 134 1.74 -28.67 -1.21
N ARG A 135 0.56 -28.54 -1.83
CA ARG A 135 0.36 -27.72 -3.04
C ARG A 135 0.23 -26.24 -2.71
N VAL A 136 -0.13 -25.87 -1.48
CA VAL A 136 -0.29 -24.47 -1.06
C VAL A 136 1.08 -23.82 -1.01
N ALA A 137 1.20 -22.68 -1.70
CA ALA A 137 2.40 -21.85 -1.70
C ALA A 137 2.34 -20.79 -0.59
N GLU A 138 1.19 -20.14 -0.41
CA GLU A 138 1.02 -19.06 0.56
C GLU A 138 -0.41 -19.02 1.11
N PHE A 139 -0.54 -18.66 2.39
CA PHE A 139 -1.81 -18.30 3.01
C PHE A 139 -1.95 -16.78 3.09
N ARG A 140 -3.15 -16.29 2.78
CA ARG A 140 -3.53 -14.89 2.96
C ARG A 140 -4.85 -14.79 3.68
N VAL A 141 -4.97 -13.79 4.52
CA VAL A 141 -6.20 -13.46 5.21
C VAL A 141 -6.85 -12.28 4.51
N ILE A 142 -8.14 -12.38 4.23
CA ILE A 142 -8.96 -11.24 3.82
C ILE A 142 -9.42 -10.55 5.09
N ALA A 143 -8.91 -9.34 5.32
CA ALA A 143 -9.25 -8.55 6.47
C ALA A 143 -9.99 -7.27 6.07
N ALA A 144 -10.96 -6.89 6.90
CA ALA A 144 -11.78 -5.70 6.76
C ALA A 144 -11.39 -4.65 7.80
N THR A 145 -11.27 -3.40 7.36
CA THR A 145 -11.25 -2.28 8.30
C THR A 145 -12.60 -2.13 9.00
N GLN A 146 -12.61 -1.51 10.18
CA GLN A 146 -13.85 -1.16 10.91
C GLN A 146 -14.02 0.37 10.99
N PRO A 147 -14.51 1.04 9.93
CA PRO A 147 -14.60 2.50 9.88
C PRO A 147 -15.40 3.15 11.00
N ARG A 148 -16.41 2.47 11.57
CA ARG A 148 -17.25 3.02 12.65
C ARG A 148 -16.51 3.21 13.96
N LEU A 149 -15.45 2.44 14.18
CA LEU A 149 -14.58 2.60 15.35
C LEU A 149 -13.54 3.70 15.13
N ALA A 150 -13.41 4.21 13.90
CA ALA A 150 -12.51 5.29 13.56
C ALA A 150 -13.27 6.62 13.40
N SER A 151 -12.54 7.72 13.47
CA SER A 151 -13.06 9.09 13.33
C SER A 151 -13.28 9.48 11.85
N VAL A 152 -13.73 8.53 11.02
CA VAL A 152 -13.92 8.71 9.58
C VAL A 152 -15.41 8.65 9.25
N PRO A 153 -15.96 9.54 8.40
CA PRO A 153 -17.39 9.57 8.05
C PRO A 153 -17.78 8.45 7.05
N LYS A 154 -17.20 7.26 7.20
CA LYS A 154 -17.36 6.14 6.29
C LYS A 154 -18.06 4.98 7.02
N LYS A 155 -19.02 4.34 6.34
CA LYS A 155 -19.70 3.14 6.85
C LYS A 155 -19.24 1.85 6.16
N LYS A 156 -18.68 1.97 4.97
CA LYS A 156 -18.27 0.84 4.13
C LYS A 156 -16.83 0.44 4.43
N PRO A 157 -16.53 -0.81 4.82
CA PRO A 157 -15.17 -1.24 5.09
C PRO A 157 -14.33 -1.32 3.80
N GLU A 158 -13.02 -1.14 3.94
CA GLU A 158 -12.04 -1.58 2.95
C GLU A 158 -11.68 -3.05 3.21
N LEU A 159 -11.60 -3.84 2.14
CA LEU A 159 -11.06 -5.21 2.19
C LEU A 159 -9.67 -5.23 1.59
N MET A 160 -8.78 -5.98 2.24
CA MET A 160 -7.44 -6.25 1.75
C MET A 160 -7.05 -7.68 2.09
N GLU A 161 -6.19 -8.24 1.25
CA GLU A 161 -5.49 -9.47 1.56
C GLU A 161 -4.22 -9.14 2.31
N ILE A 162 -3.94 -9.86 3.39
CA ILE A 162 -2.71 -9.77 4.17
C ILE A 162 -2.08 -11.17 4.17
N LYS A 163 -0.81 -11.28 3.80
CA LYS A 163 -0.09 -12.57 3.86
C LYS A 163 0.21 -12.92 5.31
N ILE A 164 0.05 -14.20 5.65
CA ILE A 164 0.61 -14.78 6.88
C ILE A 164 2.05 -15.20 6.54
N GLY A 165 3.02 -14.66 7.26
CA GLY A 165 4.44 -15.02 7.15
C GLY A 165 4.91 -15.81 8.37
N GLY A 166 6.10 -16.40 8.27
CA GLY A 166 6.76 -17.16 9.34
C GLY A 166 6.12 -18.50 9.67
N GLY A 167 6.85 -19.31 10.45
CA GLY A 167 6.43 -20.65 10.85
C GLY A 167 6.28 -21.66 9.71
N THR A 168 5.79 -22.85 10.06
CA THR A 168 5.43 -23.91 9.10
C THR A 168 4.07 -23.65 8.45
N LYS A 169 3.75 -24.32 7.34
CA LYS A 169 2.44 -24.13 6.66
C LYS A 169 1.28 -24.60 7.54
N GLU A 170 1.51 -25.62 8.34
CA GLU A 170 0.60 -26.18 9.33
C GLU A 170 0.30 -25.15 10.42
N GLU A 171 1.35 -24.52 10.97
CA GLU A 171 1.22 -23.43 11.94
C GLU A 171 0.47 -22.24 11.36
N GLN A 172 0.80 -21.82 10.13
CA GLN A 172 0.09 -20.74 9.44
C GLN A 172 -1.41 -21.04 9.27
N LEU A 173 -1.77 -22.28 8.93
CA LEU A 173 -3.16 -22.68 8.79
C LEU A 173 -3.89 -22.69 10.13
N SER A 174 -3.25 -23.20 11.19
CA SER A 174 -3.81 -23.19 12.54
C SER A 174 -4.06 -21.77 13.06
N TYR A 175 -3.09 -20.87 12.84
CA TYR A 175 -3.18 -19.46 13.16
C TYR A 175 -4.28 -18.76 12.36
N ALA A 176 -4.38 -19.04 11.05
CA ALA A 176 -5.43 -18.51 10.20
C ALA A 176 -6.84 -18.95 10.65
N ARG A 177 -6.97 -20.22 11.07
CA ARG A 177 -8.22 -20.77 11.61
C ARG A 177 -8.63 -20.08 12.91
N GLU A 178 -7.68 -19.86 13.81
CA GLU A 178 -7.96 -19.17 15.07
C GLU A 178 -8.40 -17.72 14.85
N LEU A 179 -7.78 -17.01 13.91
CA LEU A 179 -8.10 -15.62 13.60
C LEU A 179 -9.44 -15.44 12.88
N LEU A 180 -9.98 -16.49 12.25
CA LEU A 180 -11.20 -16.37 11.45
C LEU A 180 -12.38 -15.84 12.26
N GLY A 181 -12.94 -14.70 11.83
CA GLY A 181 -14.05 -14.04 12.53
C GLY A 181 -13.64 -13.22 13.76
N LYS A 182 -12.37 -13.24 14.17
CA LYS A 182 -11.85 -12.42 15.27
C LYS A 182 -11.31 -11.08 14.76
N THR A 183 -11.13 -10.16 15.69
CA THR A 183 -10.51 -8.86 15.44
C THR A 183 -9.03 -8.86 15.79
N VAL A 184 -8.18 -8.28 14.95
CA VAL A 184 -6.75 -8.12 15.17
C VAL A 184 -6.42 -6.67 15.46
N LYS A 185 -5.59 -6.42 16.48
CA LYS A 185 -5.12 -5.08 16.82
C LYS A 185 -3.75 -4.82 16.20
N VAL A 186 -3.40 -3.55 16.06
CA VAL A 186 -2.09 -3.13 15.52
C VAL A 186 -0.92 -3.57 16.42
N SER A 187 -1.14 -3.60 17.74
CA SER A 187 -0.17 -4.02 18.76
C SER A 187 0.29 -5.47 18.62
N ASP A 188 -0.54 -6.32 18.01
CA ASP A 188 -0.27 -7.74 17.87
C ASP A 188 0.63 -8.02 16.65
N ILE A 189 0.78 -7.03 15.77
CA ILE A 189 1.51 -7.14 14.50
C ILE A 189 2.80 -6.34 14.52
N PHE A 190 2.73 -5.07 14.93
CA PHE A 190 3.86 -4.16 14.87
C PHE A 190 4.37 -3.82 16.26
N LYS A 191 5.69 -3.69 16.39
CA LYS A 191 6.35 -3.29 17.63
C LYS A 191 6.90 -1.85 17.52
N PRO A 192 6.89 -1.07 18.61
CA PRO A 192 7.54 0.24 18.62
C PRO A 192 9.03 0.12 18.25
N GLY A 193 9.53 1.07 17.45
CA GLY A 193 10.91 1.09 16.96
C GLY A 193 11.13 0.33 15.64
N GLU A 194 10.17 -0.49 15.20
CA GLU A 194 10.26 -1.23 13.94
C GLU A 194 10.22 -0.29 12.72
N ALA A 195 10.92 -0.67 11.65
CA ALA A 195 10.86 0.01 10.37
C ALA A 195 9.81 -0.64 9.46
N ILE A 196 8.80 0.14 9.08
CA ILE A 196 7.70 -0.31 8.23
C ILE A 196 7.67 0.41 6.89
N ASP A 197 7.02 -0.22 5.93
CA ASP A 197 6.72 0.37 4.63
C ASP A 197 5.28 0.88 4.60
N VAL A 198 5.10 2.13 4.17
CA VAL A 198 3.78 2.75 4.09
C VAL A 198 3.31 2.73 2.65
N ILE A 199 2.18 2.07 2.40
CA ILE A 199 1.58 1.95 1.08
C ILE A 199 0.26 2.71 1.06
N GLY A 200 0.08 3.57 0.05
CA GLY A 200 -1.15 4.32 -0.09
C GLY A 200 -1.29 5.06 -1.41
N VAL A 201 -2.41 5.74 -1.57
CA VAL A 201 -2.69 6.57 -2.76
C VAL A 201 -2.43 8.03 -2.41
N THR A 202 -1.58 8.66 -3.20
CA THR A 202 -1.22 10.08 -3.04
C THR A 202 -2.41 11.02 -3.26
N LYS A 203 -2.39 12.20 -2.61
CA LYS A 203 -3.41 13.24 -2.80
C LYS A 203 -3.55 13.62 -4.28
N GLY A 204 -4.77 13.55 -4.81
CA GLY A 204 -5.10 13.98 -6.17
C GLY A 204 -5.00 15.50 -6.35
N LYS A 205 -4.44 15.95 -7.48
CA LYS A 205 -4.35 17.38 -7.86
C LYS A 205 -4.98 17.67 -9.23
N GLY A 206 -5.73 16.70 -9.79
CA GLY A 206 -6.42 16.83 -11.07
C GLY A 206 -5.48 16.87 -12.28
N PHE A 207 -5.96 17.49 -13.36
CA PHE A 207 -5.15 17.77 -14.55
C PHE A 207 -4.17 18.90 -14.25
N GLN A 208 -2.89 18.71 -14.56
CA GLN A 208 -1.87 19.73 -14.39
C GLN A 208 -0.98 19.93 -15.61
N GLY A 209 -0.61 21.20 -15.80
CA GLY A 209 0.35 21.63 -16.82
C GLY A 209 1.76 21.08 -16.58
N PRO A 210 2.62 21.06 -17.61
CA PRO A 210 3.90 20.38 -17.56
C PRO A 210 4.86 20.99 -16.52
N VAL A 211 4.79 22.32 -16.29
CA VAL A 211 5.57 23.03 -15.26
C VAL A 211 5.34 22.43 -13.88
N LYS A 212 4.10 22.41 -13.38
CA LYS A 212 3.79 21.93 -12.03
C LYS A 212 3.88 20.40 -11.93
N ARG A 213 3.56 19.67 -13.01
CA ARG A 213 3.56 18.21 -13.05
C ARG A 213 4.96 17.59 -13.06
N TRP A 214 5.92 18.23 -13.74
CA TRP A 214 7.27 17.68 -13.97
C TRP A 214 8.41 18.55 -13.40
N GLY A 215 8.12 19.74 -12.89
CA GLY A 215 9.15 20.66 -12.38
C GLY A 215 10.03 21.23 -13.50
N ILE A 216 9.48 21.45 -14.69
CA ILE A 216 10.21 22.10 -15.79
C ILE A 216 10.29 23.62 -15.58
N ARG A 217 11.33 24.24 -16.12
CA ARG A 217 11.52 25.69 -16.08
C ARG A 217 10.41 26.40 -16.87
N ILE A 218 9.94 27.54 -16.35
CA ILE A 218 9.02 28.44 -17.07
C ILE A 218 9.81 29.16 -18.17
N LEU A 219 9.18 29.39 -19.33
CA LEU A 219 9.81 30.11 -20.43
C LEU A 219 9.92 31.60 -20.12
N GLN A 220 10.74 32.30 -20.91
CA GLN A 220 10.97 33.73 -20.76
C GLN A 220 9.66 34.55 -20.78
N HIS A 221 9.67 35.71 -20.11
CA HIS A 221 8.51 36.57 -20.00
C HIS A 221 7.91 36.98 -21.36
N LYS A 222 8.75 37.16 -22.39
CA LYS A 222 8.34 37.56 -23.75
C LYS A 222 7.95 36.39 -24.67
N ALA A 223 7.85 35.16 -24.15
CA ALA A 223 7.47 34.01 -24.96
C ALA A 223 6.02 34.15 -25.48
N ARG A 224 5.85 34.02 -26.81
CA ARG A 224 4.54 34.10 -27.48
C ARG A 224 3.74 32.81 -27.27
N LYS A 225 2.42 32.93 -27.12
CA LYS A 225 1.43 31.84 -26.90
C LYS A 225 1.52 31.15 -25.53
N THR A 226 2.66 30.52 -25.22
CA THR A 226 2.76 29.67 -24.01
C THR A 226 4.01 29.99 -23.22
N LYS A 227 3.85 30.51 -21.99
CA LYS A 227 4.97 30.67 -21.03
C LYS A 227 5.19 29.42 -20.18
N ARG A 228 4.11 28.71 -19.82
CA ARG A 228 4.12 27.55 -18.90
C ARG A 228 4.07 26.22 -19.65
N GLY A 229 4.97 26.04 -20.61
CA GLY A 229 5.00 24.88 -21.52
C GLY A 229 6.42 24.35 -21.75
N VAL A 230 6.52 23.23 -22.45
CA VAL A 230 7.78 22.72 -22.98
C VAL A 230 8.06 23.42 -24.31
N ALA A 231 9.27 23.97 -24.49
CA ALA A 231 9.64 24.66 -25.73
C ALA A 231 9.78 23.70 -26.92
N SER A 232 10.67 22.70 -26.80
CA SER A 232 10.90 21.68 -27.83
C SER A 232 10.44 20.32 -27.31
N ILE A 233 9.53 19.68 -28.04
CA ILE A 233 8.93 18.39 -27.69
C ILE A 233 9.78 17.23 -28.25
N GLY A 234 10.61 17.47 -29.26
CA GLY A 234 11.48 16.48 -29.87
C GLY A 234 12.20 17.03 -31.11
N PRO A 235 13.17 16.26 -31.65
CA PRO A 235 13.78 16.54 -32.97
C PRO A 235 12.79 16.23 -34.11
N TRP A 236 13.17 16.57 -35.35
CA TRP A 236 12.39 16.22 -36.55
C TRP A 236 12.26 14.70 -36.71
N HIS A 237 13.39 13.99 -36.65
CA HIS A 237 13.45 12.53 -36.74
C HIS A 237 13.84 11.95 -35.37
N PRO A 238 13.08 10.99 -34.81
CA PRO A 238 11.89 10.34 -35.37
C PRO A 238 10.66 11.27 -35.38
N ALA A 239 9.80 11.14 -36.41
CA ALA A 239 8.59 11.94 -36.60
C ALA A 239 7.44 11.56 -35.64
N ARG A 240 7.75 11.45 -34.34
CA ARG A 240 6.79 11.17 -33.27
C ARG A 240 7.24 11.80 -31.96
N VAL A 241 6.30 12.08 -31.08
CA VAL A 241 6.62 12.51 -29.71
C VAL A 241 7.17 11.33 -28.92
N MET A 242 8.41 11.45 -28.45
CA MET A 242 9.05 10.37 -27.70
C MET A 242 8.43 10.15 -26.32
N PRO A 243 8.34 8.89 -25.85
CA PRO A 243 7.92 8.60 -24.49
C PRO A 243 8.90 9.20 -23.47
N GLY A 244 8.36 9.92 -22.50
CA GLY A 244 9.14 10.55 -21.44
C GLY A 244 9.51 12.02 -21.70
N VAL A 245 8.97 12.64 -22.75
CA VAL A 245 8.88 14.10 -22.86
C VAL A 245 7.84 14.60 -21.84
N PRO A 246 8.14 15.61 -21.01
CA PRO A 246 7.18 16.17 -20.07
C PRO A 246 5.91 16.69 -20.76
N ARG A 247 4.74 16.17 -20.38
CA ARG A 247 3.44 16.61 -20.92
C ARG A 247 2.45 16.91 -19.81
N ALA A 248 1.45 17.74 -20.11
CA ALA A 248 0.31 17.98 -19.23
C ALA A 248 -0.49 16.68 -18.99
N GLY A 249 -1.22 16.60 -17.89
CA GLY A 249 -2.05 15.45 -17.54
C GLY A 249 -2.25 15.29 -16.05
N GLN A 250 -2.78 14.14 -15.63
CA GLN A 250 -3.05 13.83 -14.22
C GLN A 250 -1.81 14.01 -13.33
N MET A 251 -1.98 14.69 -12.20
CA MET A 251 -1.02 14.80 -11.11
C MET A 251 -1.65 14.33 -9.80
N GLY A 252 -0.95 13.45 -9.08
CA GLY A 252 -1.45 12.86 -7.85
C GLY A 252 -2.53 11.81 -8.09
N PHE A 253 -3.05 11.24 -7.01
CA PHE A 253 -3.89 10.03 -7.05
C PHE A 253 -3.15 8.84 -7.67
N HIS A 254 -1.85 8.74 -7.40
CA HIS A 254 -0.98 7.63 -7.77
C HIS A 254 -0.72 6.75 -6.55
N GLN A 255 -0.70 5.44 -6.72
CA GLN A 255 -0.24 4.51 -5.69
C GLN A 255 1.26 4.68 -5.46
N ARG A 256 1.69 4.75 -4.19
CA ARG A 256 3.08 4.84 -3.78
C ARG A 256 3.32 3.96 -2.57
N THR A 257 4.53 3.43 -2.54
CA THR A 257 5.14 2.79 -1.38
C THR A 257 6.28 3.67 -0.95
N GLU A 258 6.30 4.02 0.33
CA GLU A 258 7.39 4.75 0.95
C GLU A 258 8.02 3.84 2.01
N PHE A 259 9.31 3.57 1.83
CA PHE A 259 10.03 2.59 2.64
C PHE A 259 10.60 3.21 3.91
N ASN A 260 10.94 2.35 4.88
CA ASN A 260 11.75 2.68 6.05
C ASN A 260 11.17 3.80 6.94
N LYS A 261 9.88 3.71 7.27
CA LYS A 261 9.26 4.56 8.29
C LYS A 261 9.35 3.90 9.65
N ARG A 262 10.00 4.58 10.60
CA ARG A 262 10.11 4.10 11.97
C ARG A 262 8.82 4.33 12.74
N ILE A 263 8.32 3.30 13.42
CA ILE A 263 7.23 3.41 14.39
C ILE A 263 7.81 4.02 15.68
N LEU A 264 7.15 5.06 16.20
CA LEU A 264 7.61 5.76 17.40
C LEU A 264 6.87 5.30 18.66
N LEU A 265 5.59 4.96 18.54
CA LEU A 265 4.67 4.58 19.61
C LEU A 265 3.79 3.43 19.13
#